data_AF-A0A4P6ZIE2-F1
#
_entry.id   AF-A0A4P6ZIE2-F1
#
_cell.length_a   1.000
_cell.length_b   1.000
_cell.length_c   1.000
_cell.angle_alpha   90.00
_cell.angle_beta   90.00
_cell.angle_gamma   90.00
#
_symmetry.space_group_name_H-M   'P 1'
#
loop_
_entity.id
_entity.type
_entity.pdbx_description
1 polymer ?
#
loop_
_entity_poly.entity_id
_entity_poly.type
_entity_poly.pdbx_seq_one_letter_code
_entity_poly.pdbx_strand_id
1 'polypeptide(L)'
;MSLTVFIMTGVLVITLLAPAFSYYAIKKAREKDYKTHKKIQTLVYVFCIAAVLVLELLIRFSGGSGSMFKDSSHADNPVFKTLLAAHITGAVLTYILWTFLMIKSRRKFKKTLPGKFSVSHKRLGIAVFIGLVYTGFTAFVVYLMTLDFI
;
A
#
# COMPACT_ATOMS: atom_id res chain seq x y z
N MET A 1 3.25 15.26 19.74
CA MET A 1 2.51 14.69 18.60
C MET A 1 1.43 13.78 19.15
N SER A 2 0.17 13.95 18.75
CA SER A 2 -0.91 13.06 19.21
C SER A 2 -0.69 11.63 18.69
N LEU A 3 -1.24 10.63 19.39
CA LEU A 3 -1.16 9.23 18.98
C LEU A 3 -1.68 9.03 17.55
N THR A 4 -2.75 9.74 17.17
CA THR A 4 -3.33 9.75 15.82
C THR A 4 -2.30 10.16 14.78
N VAL A 5 -1.66 11.32 14.95
CA VAL A 5 -0.66 11.82 14.01
C VAL A 5 0.55 10.89 13.97
N PHE A 6 0.97 10.32 15.11
CA PHE A 6 2.04 9.33 15.15
C PHE A 6 1.73 8.11 14.27
N ILE A 7 0.55 7.51 14.43
CA ILE A 7 0.12 6.34 13.66
C ILE A 7 0.00 6.70 12.17
N MET A 8 -0.70 7.79 11.83
CA MET A 8 -0.86 8.22 10.44
C MET A 8 0.50 8.45 9.76
N THR A 9 1.44 9.07 10.46
CA THR A 9 2.80 9.30 9.96
C THR A 9 3.54 7.99 9.74
N GLY A 10 3.46 7.05 10.69
CA GLY A 10 4.06 5.72 10.54
C GLY A 10 3.50 4.95 9.34
N VAL A 11 2.19 4.98 9.15
CA VAL A 11 1.51 4.32 8.01
C VAL A 11 1.91 4.99 6.70
N LEU A 12 1.98 6.33 6.65
CA LEU A 12 2.45 7.07 5.50
C LEU A 12 3.88 6.68 5.12
N VAL A 13 4.81 6.64 6.09
CA VAL A 13 6.20 6.26 5.85
C VAL A 13 6.30 4.84 5.28
N ILE A 14 5.57 3.88 5.86
CA ILE A 14 5.52 2.50 5.34
C ILE A 14 4.98 2.48 3.90
N THR A 15 3.93 3.24 3.62
CA THR A 15 3.29 3.33 2.30
C THR A 15 4.23 3.94 1.26
N LEU A 16 4.97 4.99 1.61
CA LEU A 16 5.96 5.63 0.74
C LEU A 16 7.18 4.75 0.47
N LEU A 17 7.60 3.94 1.44
CA LEU A 17 8.71 3.01 1.28
C LEU A 17 8.34 1.74 0.50
N ALA A 18 7.07 1.32 0.52
CA ALA A 18 6.58 0.12 -0.15
C ALA A 18 6.94 0.03 -1.66
N PRO A 19 6.76 1.07 -2.50
CA PRO A 19 7.20 1.02 -3.89
C PRO A 19 8.73 0.90 -4.02
N ALA A 20 9.52 1.58 -3.19
CA ALA A 20 10.98 1.51 -3.25
C ALA A 20 11.49 0.07 -2.95
N PHE A 21 10.99 -0.54 -1.87
CA PHE A 21 11.33 -1.94 -1.55
C PHE A 21 10.77 -2.93 -2.58
N SER A 22 9.60 -2.67 -3.14
CA SER A 22 9.04 -3.50 -4.21
C SER A 22 9.87 -3.43 -5.49
N TYR A 23 10.35 -2.26 -5.87
CA TYR A 23 11.29 -2.08 -6.98
C TYR A 23 12.59 -2.86 -6.74
N TYR A 24 13.17 -2.75 -5.54
CA TYR A 24 14.36 -3.51 -5.17
C TYR A 24 14.12 -5.03 -5.26
N ALA A 25 12.97 -5.51 -4.80
CA ALA A 25 12.60 -6.92 -4.94
C ALA A 25 12.48 -7.36 -6.41
N ILE A 26 11.96 -6.50 -7.29
CA ILE A 26 11.88 -6.78 -8.73
C ILE A 26 13.30 -6.87 -9.32
N LYS A 27 14.23 -5.99 -8.92
CA LYS A 27 15.64 -6.08 -9.33
C LYS A 27 16.25 -7.44 -8.94
N LYS A 28 16.00 -7.91 -7.72
CA LYS A 28 16.44 -9.25 -7.28
C LYS A 28 15.86 -10.39 -8.10
N ALA A 29 14.60 -10.29 -8.53
CA ALA A 29 14.03 -11.28 -9.45
C ALA A 29 14.69 -11.26 -10.84
N ARG A 30 15.13 -10.09 -11.33
CA ARG A 30 15.87 -9.98 -12.61
C ARG A 30 17.27 -10.58 -12.52
N GLU A 31 17.91 -10.43 -11.36
CA GLU A 31 19.18 -11.09 -11.00
C GLU A 31 19.03 -12.61 -10.76
N LYS A 32 17.84 -13.18 -10.97
CA LYS A 32 17.47 -14.57 -10.70
C LYS A 32 17.54 -14.98 -9.22
N ASP A 33 17.71 -14.01 -8.30
CA ASP A 33 17.60 -14.23 -6.86
C ASP A 33 16.14 -14.20 -6.40
N TYR A 34 15.43 -15.28 -6.71
CA TYR A 34 14.02 -15.44 -6.36
C TYR A 34 13.77 -15.62 -4.87
N LYS A 35 14.77 -16.09 -4.11
CA LYS A 35 14.67 -16.27 -2.66
C LYS A 35 14.59 -14.91 -1.99
N THR A 36 15.47 -13.98 -2.36
CA THR A 36 15.46 -12.62 -1.84
C THR A 36 14.25 -11.83 -2.33
N HIS A 37 13.88 -11.94 -3.61
CA HIS A 37 12.64 -11.34 -4.13
C HIS A 37 11.42 -11.74 -3.28
N LYS A 38 11.23 -13.04 -3.05
CA LYS A 38 10.12 -13.57 -2.25
C LYS A 38 10.19 -13.06 -0.81
N LYS A 39 11.37 -13.04 -0.20
CA LYS A 39 11.57 -12.58 1.18
C LYS A 39 11.14 -11.12 1.31
N ILE A 40 11.66 -10.23 0.44
CA ILE A 40 11.33 -8.80 0.46
C ILE A 40 9.83 -8.61 0.23
N GLN A 41 9.25 -9.19 -0.82
CA GLN A 41 7.81 -9.05 -1.11
C GLN A 41 6.93 -9.54 0.04
N THR A 42 7.33 -10.61 0.73
CA THR A 42 6.62 -11.09 1.92
C THR A 42 6.69 -10.07 3.05
N LEU A 43 7.88 -9.54 3.34
CA LEU A 43 8.07 -8.59 4.43
C LEU A 43 7.29 -7.30 4.16
N VAL A 44 7.46 -6.68 2.98
CA VAL A 44 6.75 -5.45 2.62
C VAL A 44 5.24 -5.69 2.73
N TYR A 45 4.71 -6.77 2.15
CA TYR A 45 3.29 -7.09 2.24
C TYR A 45 2.79 -7.20 3.69
N VAL A 46 3.52 -7.91 4.56
CA VAL A 46 3.13 -8.08 5.97
C VAL A 46 3.15 -6.75 6.73
N PHE A 47 4.20 -5.94 6.58
CA PHE A 47 4.29 -4.63 7.23
C PHE A 47 3.18 -3.69 6.76
N CYS A 48 2.92 -3.67 5.45
CA CYS A 48 1.85 -2.91 4.84
C CYS A 48 0.46 -3.32 5.36
N ILE A 49 0.15 -4.61 5.39
CA ILE A 49 -1.11 -5.12 5.95
C ILE A 49 -1.24 -4.77 7.43
N ALA A 50 -0.19 -4.98 8.23
CA ALA A 50 -0.21 -4.63 9.65
C ALA A 50 -0.46 -3.13 9.87
N ALA A 51 0.21 -2.27 9.11
CA ALA A 51 0.04 -0.82 9.19
C ALA A 51 -1.41 -0.40 8.85
N VAL A 52 -1.99 -0.96 7.78
CA VAL A 52 -3.38 -0.67 7.39
C VAL A 52 -4.37 -1.17 8.44
N LEU A 53 -4.15 -2.34 9.04
CA LEU A 53 -5.01 -2.85 10.12
C LEU A 53 -4.95 -1.95 11.36
N VAL A 54 -3.76 -1.48 11.74
CA VAL A 54 -3.60 -0.52 12.84
C VAL A 54 -4.31 0.80 12.53
N LEU A 55 -4.19 1.31 11.31
CA LEU A 55 -4.89 2.52 10.87
C LEU A 55 -6.41 2.33 10.91
N GLU A 56 -6.91 1.19 10.41
CA GLU A 56 -8.34 0.88 10.40
C GLU A 56 -8.92 0.79 11.82
N LEU A 57 -8.18 0.18 12.76
CA LEU A 57 -8.58 0.15 14.16
C LEU A 57 -8.65 1.56 14.74
N LEU A 58 -7.63 2.40 14.50
CA LEU A 58 -7.63 3.80 14.92
C LEU A 58 -8.86 4.55 14.38
N ILE A 59 -9.14 4.41 13.08
CA ILE A 59 -10.29 5.02 12.42
C ILE A 59 -11.59 4.59 13.11
N ARG A 60 -11.79 3.29 13.35
CA ARG A 60 -13.01 2.76 13.97
C ARG A 60 -13.18 3.24 15.41
N PHE A 61 -12.12 3.24 16.21
CA PHE A 61 -12.18 3.71 17.60
C PHE A 61 -12.32 5.23 17.72
N SER A 62 -11.99 5.98 16.68
CA SER A 62 -12.12 7.45 16.67
C SER A 62 -13.49 7.94 16.17
N GLY A 63 -14.40 7.02 15.79
CA GLY A 63 -15.73 7.37 15.28
C GLY A 63 -15.85 7.39 13.75
N GLY A 64 -14.92 6.75 13.04
CA GLY A 64 -14.95 6.60 11.57
C GLY A 64 -13.99 7.56 10.85
N SER A 65 -13.88 7.43 9.53
CA SER A 65 -12.86 8.14 8.73
C SER A 65 -12.98 9.66 8.81
N GLY A 66 -14.21 10.19 8.92
CA GLY A 66 -14.47 11.63 9.09
C GLY A 66 -13.80 12.23 10.32
N SER A 67 -13.61 11.44 11.38
CA SER A 67 -12.96 11.90 12.61
C SER A 67 -11.47 12.23 12.43
N MET A 68 -10.82 11.68 11.39
CA MET A 68 -9.38 11.85 11.15
C MET A 68 -9.04 13.22 10.58
N PHE A 69 -10.01 13.90 9.98
CA PHE A 69 -9.81 15.20 9.30
C PHE A 69 -10.86 16.23 9.73
N LYS A 70 -11.63 15.98 10.79
CA LYS A 70 -12.72 16.86 11.24
C LYS A 70 -12.25 18.28 11.57
N ASP A 71 -11.00 18.43 12.01
CA ASP A 71 -10.40 19.70 12.41
C ASP A 71 -9.62 20.36 11.26
N SER A 72 -9.54 19.72 10.09
CA SER A 72 -8.87 20.27 8.90
C SER A 72 -9.74 21.32 8.22
N SER A 73 -9.09 22.35 7.69
CA SER A 73 -9.72 23.33 6.80
C SER A 73 -10.36 22.72 5.54
N HIS A 74 -9.93 21.51 5.15
CA HIS A 74 -10.44 20.78 3.99
C HIS A 74 -11.58 19.81 4.29
N ALA A 75 -12.07 19.76 5.54
CA ALA A 75 -13.07 18.78 5.97
C ALA A 75 -14.34 18.77 5.09
N ASP A 76 -14.74 19.94 4.57
CA ASP A 76 -15.88 20.09 3.66
C ASP A 76 -15.52 20.28 2.19
N ASN A 77 -14.23 20.27 1.85
CA ASN A 77 -13.76 20.42 0.48
C ASN A 77 -14.12 19.19 -0.38
N PRO A 78 -14.94 19.33 -1.45
CA PRO A 78 -15.30 18.21 -2.31
C PRO A 78 -14.10 17.54 -2.97
N VAL A 79 -13.06 18.32 -3.32
CA VAL A 79 -11.83 17.79 -3.94
C VAL A 79 -11.11 16.86 -2.98
N PHE A 80 -11.00 17.25 -1.71
CA PHE A 80 -10.42 16.40 -0.66
C PHE A 80 -11.21 15.11 -0.48
N LYS A 81 -12.55 15.19 -0.38
CA LYS A 81 -13.42 14.01 -0.24
C LYS A 81 -13.29 13.05 -1.43
N THR A 82 -13.23 13.58 -2.66
CA THR A 82 -13.02 12.76 -3.87
C THR A 82 -11.63 12.14 -3.90
N LEU A 83 -10.59 12.90 -3.57
CA LEU A 83 -9.22 12.38 -3.51
C LEU A 83 -9.09 11.26 -2.47
N LEU A 84 -9.67 11.45 -1.28
CA LEU A 84 -9.70 10.44 -0.22
C LEU A 84 -10.43 9.17 -0.68
N ALA A 85 -11.60 9.30 -1.32
CA ALA A 85 -12.33 8.16 -1.85
C ALA A 85 -11.53 7.42 -2.96
N ALA A 86 -10.87 8.16 -3.84
CA ALA A 86 -10.02 7.60 -4.88
C ALA A 86 -8.81 6.86 -4.29
N HIS A 87 -8.15 7.45 -3.29
CA HIS A 87 -7.06 6.83 -2.54
C HIS A 87 -7.49 5.49 -1.92
N ILE A 88 -8.59 5.48 -1.15
CA ILE A 88 -9.11 4.28 -0.49
C ILE A 88 -9.42 3.20 -1.52
N THR A 89 -10.10 3.56 -2.61
CA THR A 89 -10.46 2.62 -3.69
C THR A 89 -9.21 2.00 -4.31
N GLY A 90 -8.23 2.82 -4.69
CA GLY A 90 -6.97 2.34 -5.27
C GLY A 90 -6.17 1.48 -4.29
N ALA A 91 -6.17 1.83 -3.00
CA ALA A 91 -5.53 1.05 -1.94
C ALA A 91 -6.16 -0.35 -1.83
N VAL A 92 -7.49 -0.42 -1.67
CA VAL A 92 -8.23 -1.68 -1.55
C VAL A 92 -7.99 -2.57 -2.77
N LEU A 93 -8.14 -2.05 -3.99
CA LEU A 93 -7.90 -2.82 -5.22
C LEU A 93 -6.46 -3.33 -5.32
N THR A 94 -5.49 -2.50 -4.95
CA THR A 94 -4.06 -2.88 -4.93
C THR A 94 -3.81 -4.03 -3.96
N TYR A 95 -4.33 -3.96 -2.73
CA TYR A 95 -4.15 -5.03 -1.74
C TYR A 95 -4.87 -6.32 -2.12
N ILE A 96 -6.07 -6.26 -2.72
CA ILE A 96 -6.76 -7.45 -3.23
C ILE A 96 -5.91 -8.15 -4.28
N LEU A 97 -5.43 -7.38 -5.28
CA LEU A 97 -4.60 -7.91 -6.35
C LEU A 97 -3.27 -8.48 -5.83
N TRP A 98 -2.63 -7.78 -4.90
CA TRP A 98 -1.36 -8.19 -4.30
C TRP A 98 -1.52 -9.45 -3.45
N THR A 99 -2.59 -9.54 -2.65
CA THR A 99 -2.93 -10.73 -1.86
C THR A 99 -3.12 -11.94 -2.76
N PHE A 100 -3.92 -11.80 -3.82
CA PHE A 100 -4.12 -12.83 -4.82
C PHE A 100 -2.78 -13.27 -5.44
N LEU A 101 -1.94 -12.31 -5.84
CA LEU A 101 -0.64 -12.59 -6.42
C LEU A 101 0.29 -13.31 -5.43
N MET A 102 0.28 -12.94 -4.16
CA MET A 102 1.06 -13.58 -3.09
C MET A 102 0.65 -15.03 -2.88
N ILE A 103 -0.65 -15.32 -2.76
CA ILE A 103 -1.17 -16.68 -2.58
C ILE A 103 -0.84 -17.55 -3.80
N LYS A 104 -1.15 -17.06 -5.01
CA LYS A 104 -0.94 -17.81 -6.25
C LYS A 104 0.54 -18.06 -6.52
N SER A 105 1.40 -17.08 -6.26
CA SER A 105 2.84 -17.21 -6.48
C SER A 105 3.48 -18.18 -5.48
N ARG A 106 3.05 -18.20 -4.21
CA ARG A 106 3.50 -19.19 -3.23
C ARG A 106 3.16 -20.62 -3.64
N ARG A 107 1.91 -20.86 -4.06
CA ARG A 107 1.45 -22.20 -4.50
C ARG A 107 2.19 -22.71 -5.74
N LYS A 108 2.63 -21.79 -6.62
CA LYS A 108 3.27 -22.09 -7.90
C LYS A 108 4.80 -22.06 -7.86
N PHE A 109 5.41 -21.55 -6.80
CA PHE A 109 6.86 -21.47 -6.64
C PHE A 109 7.50 -22.87 -6.67
N LYS A 110 8.58 -23.05 -7.45
CA LYS A 110 9.23 -24.34 -7.74
C LYS A 110 8.36 -25.39 -8.44
N LYS A 111 7.13 -25.06 -8.84
CA LYS A 111 6.27 -25.93 -9.67
C LYS A 111 6.14 -25.38 -11.09
N THR A 112 5.74 -24.12 -11.20
CA THR A 112 5.53 -23.43 -12.49
C THR A 112 6.11 -22.01 -12.52
N LEU A 113 6.79 -21.61 -11.43
CA LEU A 113 7.50 -20.35 -11.28
C LEU A 113 8.91 -20.59 -10.71
N PRO A 114 9.99 -20.17 -11.39
CA PRO A 114 9.99 -19.57 -12.74
C PRO A 114 9.52 -20.56 -13.83
N GLY A 115 8.85 -20.09 -14.89
CA GLY A 115 8.31 -20.95 -15.95
C GLY A 115 7.00 -20.44 -16.56
N LYS A 116 6.06 -21.33 -16.90
CA LYS A 116 4.81 -21.00 -17.62
C LYS A 116 3.97 -19.89 -16.95
N PHE A 117 4.03 -19.75 -15.62
CA PHE A 117 3.28 -18.70 -14.90
C PHE A 117 4.00 -17.34 -14.86
N SER A 118 5.26 -17.24 -15.30
CA SER A 118 6.07 -16.03 -15.18
C SER A 118 5.50 -14.84 -15.96
N VAL A 119 4.86 -15.05 -17.11
CA VAL A 119 4.26 -13.94 -17.89
C VAL A 119 3.13 -13.28 -17.12
N SER A 120 2.16 -14.06 -16.63
CA SER A 120 1.05 -13.54 -15.83
C SER A 120 1.54 -12.94 -14.50
N HIS A 121 2.49 -13.59 -13.82
CA HIS A 121 3.06 -13.06 -12.58
C HIS A 121 3.72 -11.68 -12.80
N LYS A 122 4.49 -11.50 -13.89
CA LYS A 122 5.10 -10.21 -14.24
C LYS A 122 4.06 -9.13 -14.53
N ARG A 123 3.05 -9.44 -15.34
CA ARG A 123 1.98 -8.48 -15.68
C ARG A 123 1.22 -8.02 -14.43
N LEU A 124 0.80 -8.95 -13.57
CA LEU A 124 0.10 -8.63 -12.33
C LEU A 124 1.03 -7.93 -11.33
N GLY A 125 2.31 -8.30 -11.27
CA GLY A 125 3.31 -7.65 -10.42
C GLY A 125 3.57 -6.20 -10.82
N ILE A 126 3.57 -5.89 -12.12
CA ILE A 126 3.65 -4.50 -12.61
C ILE A 126 2.39 -3.72 -12.20
N ALA A 127 1.19 -4.30 -12.34
CA ALA A 127 -0.04 -3.66 -11.91
C ALA A 127 -0.05 -3.35 -10.40
N VAL A 128 0.41 -4.30 -9.56
CA VAL A 128 0.59 -4.07 -8.11
C VAL A 128 1.61 -2.96 -7.86
N PHE A 129 2.75 -2.95 -8.57
CA PHE A 129 3.76 -1.91 -8.41
C PHE A 129 3.24 -0.51 -8.76
N ILE A 130 2.51 -0.37 -9.86
CA ILE A 130 1.84 0.89 -10.24
C ILE A 130 0.83 1.30 -9.15
N GLY A 131 0.05 0.34 -8.65
CA GLY A 131 -0.86 0.55 -7.53
C GLY A 131 -0.17 1.09 -6.28
N LEU A 132 0.99 0.53 -5.91
CA LEU A 132 1.77 0.99 -4.75
C LEU A 132 2.32 2.42 -4.93
N VAL A 133 2.73 2.79 -6.15
CA VAL A 133 3.16 4.16 -6.45
C VAL A 133 1.98 5.13 -6.35
N TYR A 134 0.84 4.75 -6.95
CA TYR A 134 -0.40 5.52 -6.87
C TYR A 134 -0.85 5.74 -5.43
N THR A 135 -0.88 4.68 -4.61
CA THR A 135 -1.32 4.76 -3.22
C THR A 135 -0.34 5.55 -2.36
N GLY A 136 0.98 5.42 -2.60
CA GLY A 136 1.99 6.25 -1.93
C GLY A 136 1.82 7.74 -2.21
N PHE A 137 1.65 8.10 -3.48
CA PHE A 137 1.45 9.50 -3.87
C PHE A 137 0.14 10.06 -3.32
N THR A 138 -0.98 9.36 -3.51
CA THR A 138 -2.28 9.82 -3.03
C THR A 138 -2.38 9.85 -1.50
N ALA A 139 -1.78 8.89 -0.78
CA ALA A 139 -1.68 8.94 0.68
C ALA A 139 -0.94 10.18 1.17
N PHE A 140 0.15 10.54 0.49
CA PHE A 140 0.93 11.73 0.84
C PHE A 140 0.09 13.00 0.70
N VAL A 141 -0.60 13.19 -0.43
CA VAL A 141 -1.45 14.36 -0.64
C VAL A 141 -2.60 14.40 0.37
N VAL A 142 -3.29 13.28 0.60
CA VAL A 142 -4.36 13.18 1.62
C VAL A 142 -3.84 13.54 3.00
N TYR A 143 -2.65 13.06 3.38
CA TYR A 143 -2.03 13.36 4.66
C TYR A 143 -1.71 14.85 4.80
N LEU A 144 -1.14 15.48 3.77
CA LEU A 144 -0.83 16.91 3.78
C LEU A 144 -2.10 17.76 3.94
N MET A 145 -3.16 17.44 3.20
CA MET A 145 -4.44 18.14 3.32
C MET A 145 -5.08 17.90 4.70
N THR A 146 -5.01 16.67 5.23
CA THR A 146 -5.57 16.34 6.55
C THR A 146 -4.93 17.15 7.68
N LEU A 147 -3.65 17.52 7.54
CA LEU A 147 -2.90 18.28 8.52
C LEU A 147 -2.70 19.75 8.12
N ASP A 148 -3.44 20.23 7.12
CA ASP A 148 -3.40 21.61 6.60
C ASP A 148 -1.99 22.10 6.23
N PHE A 149 -1.14 21.19 5.72
CA PHE A 149 0.17 21.57 5.16
C PHE A 149 0.07 22.16 3.75
N ILE A 150 -1.03 21.91 3.04
CA ILE A 150 -1.38 22.44 1.72
C ILE A 150 -2.88 22.75 1.65
#